data_AF-A0A384LBR4-F1
#
_entry.id   AF-A0A384LBR4-F1
#
_cell.length_a   1.000
_cell.length_b   1.000
_cell.length_c   1.000
_cell.angle_alpha   90.00
_cell.angle_beta   90.00
_cell.angle_gamma   90.00
#
_symmetry.space_group_name_H-M   'P 1'
#
loop_
_entity.id
_entity.type
_entity.pdbx_description
1 polymer ?
#
loop_
_entity_poly.entity_id
_entity_poly.type
_entity_poly.pdbx_seq_one_letter_code
_entity_poly.pdbx_strand_id
1 'polypeptide(L)'
;MENELKRLRLLTRRMTCKDLDGLTFPELLSLKSHLQTALLIVKDQTKKIEQLLKEDDGWMLIRRKDAEDGMGREVSVPCKFSTSSTGERQGDEAPAPPLSQLQLQFERRNAEPMMIEYGRLWLLKERMNGRQLDGMNNAELALLQAKIVHGLQELHEHMYAPTMEKIAKKRRYLLREVPGRS
;
A
#
# COMPACT_ATOMS: atom_id res chain seq x y z
N MET A 1 -16.89 22.58 0.21
CA MET A 1 -15.75 21.96 -0.50
C MET A 1 -14.41 22.15 0.20
N GLU A 2 -13.82 23.35 0.30
CA GLU A 2 -12.45 23.50 0.85
C GLU A 2 -12.34 23.06 2.33
N ASN A 3 -13.32 23.38 3.17
CA ASN A 3 -13.34 22.95 4.57
C ASN A 3 -13.50 21.43 4.72
N GLU A 4 -14.27 20.79 3.84
CA GLU A 4 -14.41 19.33 3.83
C GLU A 4 -13.11 18.66 3.40
N LEU A 5 -12.44 19.22 2.39
CA LEU A 5 -11.13 18.76 1.95
C LEU A 5 -10.08 18.90 3.08
N LYS A 6 -10.06 20.02 3.82
CA LYS A 6 -9.19 20.20 4.99
C LYS A 6 -9.45 19.14 6.07
N ARG A 7 -10.72 18.89 6.41
CA ARG A 7 -11.11 17.82 7.35
C ARG A 7 -10.66 16.45 6.86
N LEU A 8 -10.84 16.16 5.58
CA LEU A 8 -10.47 14.88 4.98
C LEU A 8 -8.95 14.68 4.92
N ARG A 9 -8.18 15.73 4.63
CA ARG A 9 -6.71 15.71 4.72
C ARG A 9 -6.24 15.36 6.13
N LEU A 10 -6.79 16.01 7.15
CA LEU A 10 -6.44 15.71 8.54
C LEU A 10 -6.81 14.27 8.92
N LEU A 11 -8.03 13.84 8.59
CA LEU A 11 -8.50 12.49 8.88
C LEU A 11 -7.61 11.42 8.22
N THR A 12 -7.32 11.58 6.93
CA THR A 12 -6.48 10.60 6.19
C THR A 12 -5.06 10.56 6.73
N ARG A 13 -4.48 11.70 7.13
CA ARG A 13 -3.17 11.74 7.79
C ARG A 13 -3.19 10.94 9.09
N ARG A 14 -4.18 11.17 9.95
CA ARG A 14 -4.37 10.40 11.21
C ARG A 14 -4.59 8.92 10.99
N MET A 15 -5.38 8.54 9.99
CA MET A 15 -5.58 7.13 9.64
C MET A 15 -4.29 6.47 9.14
N THR A 16 -3.40 7.22 8.51
CA THR A 16 -2.04 6.77 8.17
C THR A 16 -1.03 6.97 9.30
N CYS A 17 -1.51 7.20 10.53
CA CYS A 17 -0.72 7.41 11.75
C CYS A 17 0.23 8.60 11.73
N LYS A 18 -0.12 9.63 10.95
CA LYS A 18 0.54 10.95 10.91
C LYS A 18 -0.31 11.98 11.63
N ASP A 19 0.31 13.05 12.13
CA ASP A 19 -0.37 14.13 12.87
C ASP A 19 -1.23 13.60 14.03
N LEU A 20 -0.62 12.71 14.82
CA LEU A 20 -1.21 12.14 16.03
C LEU A 20 -1.20 13.11 17.22
N ASP A 21 -0.49 14.24 17.09
CA ASP A 21 -0.46 15.29 18.09
C ASP A 21 -1.87 15.79 18.41
N GLY A 22 -2.13 15.97 19.70
CA GLY A 22 -3.44 16.38 20.23
C GLY A 22 -4.48 15.26 20.33
N LEU A 23 -4.16 14.01 19.96
CA LEU A 23 -4.98 12.85 20.31
C LEU A 23 -4.69 12.38 21.73
N THR A 24 -5.75 12.09 22.46
CA THR A 24 -5.69 11.47 23.79
C THR A 24 -5.37 9.98 23.69
N PHE A 25 -4.87 9.38 24.78
CA PHE A 25 -4.55 7.95 24.79
C PHE A 25 -5.74 7.04 24.41
N PRO A 26 -6.99 7.28 24.87
CA PRO A 26 -8.15 6.50 24.41
C PRO A 26 -8.42 6.63 22.90
N GLU A 27 -8.24 7.82 22.33
CA GLU A 27 -8.39 8.03 20.88
C GLU A 27 -7.34 7.29 20.08
N LEU A 28 -6.08 7.28 20.56
CA LEU A 28 -4.99 6.49 19.95
C LEU A 28 -5.28 4.98 20.04
N LEU A 29 -5.83 4.51 21.15
CA LEU A 29 -6.21 3.11 21.32
C LEU A 29 -7.37 2.72 20.40
N SER A 30 -8.36 3.60 20.26
CA SER A 30 -9.47 3.44 19.32
C SER A 30 -8.96 3.37 17.88
N LEU A 31 -8.05 4.26 17.48
CA LEU A 31 -7.40 4.25 16.17
C LEU A 31 -6.62 2.94 15.94
N LYS A 32 -5.86 2.48 16.93
CA LYS A 32 -5.12 1.20 16.86
C LYS A 32 -6.08 0.03 16.61
N SER A 33 -7.13 -0.07 17.42
CA SER A 33 -8.13 -1.13 17.28
C SER A 33 -8.79 -1.09 15.90
N HIS A 34 -9.15 0.09 15.43
CA HIS A 34 -9.76 0.29 14.12
C HIS A 34 -8.85 -0.17 12.98
N LEU A 35 -7.58 0.22 13.00
CA LEU A 35 -6.59 -0.19 11.99
C LEU A 35 -6.30 -1.70 12.04
N GLN A 36 -6.33 -2.33 13.22
CA GLN A 36 -6.23 -3.79 13.33
C GLN A 36 -7.42 -4.49 12.67
N THR A 37 -8.64 -3.99 12.86
CA THR A 37 -9.82 -4.50 12.18
C THR A 37 -9.71 -4.34 10.67
N ALA A 38 -9.33 -3.15 10.18
CA ALA A 38 -9.11 -2.92 8.75
C ALA A 38 -8.05 -3.85 8.16
N LEU A 39 -6.95 -4.10 8.90
CA LEU A 39 -5.90 -5.02 8.50
C LEU A 39 -6.41 -6.46 8.30
N LEU A 40 -7.29 -6.94 9.19
CA LEU A 40 -7.89 -8.27 9.06
C LEU A 40 -8.75 -8.35 7.79
N ILE A 41 -9.59 -7.35 7.55
CA ILE A 41 -10.44 -7.30 6.35
C ILE A 41 -9.59 -7.33 5.07
N VAL A 42 -8.52 -6.53 5.01
CA VAL A 42 -7.61 -6.49 3.86
C VAL A 42 -6.94 -7.85 3.64
N LYS A 43 -6.46 -8.50 4.71
CA LYS A 43 -5.84 -9.84 4.62
C LYS A 43 -6.82 -10.88 4.08
N ASP A 44 -8.07 -10.84 4.53
CA ASP A 44 -9.08 -11.79 4.06
C ASP A 44 -9.42 -11.54 2.59
N GLN A 45 -9.46 -10.28 2.14
CA GLN A 45 -9.64 -9.96 0.73
C GLN A 45 -8.47 -10.46 -0.13
N THR A 46 -7.22 -10.30 0.32
CA THR A 46 -6.04 -10.83 -0.37
C THR A 46 -6.13 -12.35 -0.54
N LYS A 47 -6.48 -13.07 0.53
CA LYS A 47 -6.67 -14.53 0.47
C LYS A 47 -7.74 -14.96 -0.53
N LYS A 48 -8.86 -14.23 -0.59
CA LYS A 48 -9.93 -14.52 -1.56
C LYS A 48 -9.41 -14.41 -3.00
N ILE A 49 -8.65 -13.36 -3.32
CA ILE A 49 -8.08 -13.20 -4.67
C ILE A 49 -7.04 -14.30 -4.95
N GLU A 50 -6.18 -14.64 -4.00
CA GLU A 50 -5.23 -15.75 -4.15
C GLU A 50 -5.93 -17.10 -4.40
N GLN A 51 -7.06 -17.37 -3.75
CA GLN A 51 -7.85 -18.58 -3.98
C GLN A 51 -8.45 -18.59 -5.39
N LEU A 52 -9.04 -17.48 -5.82
CA LEU A 52 -9.60 -17.35 -7.17
C LEU A 52 -8.55 -17.58 -8.26
N LEU A 53 -7.33 -17.05 -8.08
CA LEU A 53 -6.23 -17.28 -9.02
C LEU A 53 -5.83 -18.76 -9.10
N LYS A 54 -5.74 -19.45 -7.96
CA LYS A 54 -5.41 -20.89 -7.93
C LYS A 54 -6.49 -21.75 -8.59
N GLU A 55 -7.76 -21.41 -8.38
CA GLU A 55 -8.87 -22.11 -9.01
C GLU A 55 -8.86 -21.92 -10.54
N ASP A 56 -8.62 -20.70 -11.02
CA ASP A 56 -8.54 -20.41 -12.46
C ASP A 56 -7.36 -21.12 -13.13
N ASP A 57 -6.19 -21.15 -12.47
CA ASP A 57 -5.03 -21.94 -12.91
C ASP A 57 -5.37 -23.43 -13.00
N GLY A 58 -6.11 -23.97 -12.01
CA GLY A 58 -6.60 -25.34 -12.02
C GLY A 58 -7.54 -25.64 -13.19
N TRP A 59 -8.51 -24.75 -13.45
CA TRP A 59 -9.40 -24.86 -14.61
C TRP A 59 -8.67 -24.74 -15.94
N MET A 60 -7.62 -23.91 -16.03
CA MET A 60 -6.77 -23.82 -17.22
C MET A 60 -6.00 -25.11 -17.47
N LEU A 61 -5.49 -25.77 -16.43
CA LEU A 61 -4.79 -27.05 -16.55
C LEU A 61 -5.72 -28.17 -17.01
N ILE A 62 -6.94 -28.25 -16.47
CA ILE A 62 -7.96 -29.23 -16.90
C ILE A 62 -8.29 -29.02 -18.39
N ARG A 63 -8.56 -27.77 -18.80
CA ARG A 63 -8.84 -27.45 -20.21
C ARG A 63 -7.70 -27.81 -21.17
N ARG A 64 -6.44 -27.62 -20.78
CA ARG A 64 -5.29 -28.07 -21.61
C ARG A 64 -5.25 -29.58 -21.74
N LYS A 65 -5.51 -30.30 -20.65
CA LYS A 65 -5.49 -31.76 -20.66
C LYS A 65 -6.61 -32.33 -21.54
N ASP A 66 -7.82 -31.78 -21.46
CA ASP A 66 -8.94 -32.16 -22.33
C ASP A 66 -8.65 -31.85 -23.81
N ALA A 67 -7.91 -30.77 -24.10
CA ALA A 67 -7.47 -30.42 -25.45
C ALA A 67 -6.37 -31.36 -25.97
N GLU A 68 -5.45 -31.83 -25.12
CA GLU A 68 -4.40 -32.78 -25.51
C GLU A 68 -4.94 -34.21 -25.67
N ASP A 69 -5.84 -34.66 -24.79
CA ASP A 69 -6.49 -35.97 -24.90
C ASP A 69 -7.46 -36.06 -26.09
N GLY A 70 -7.92 -34.91 -26.63
CA GLY A 70 -8.79 -34.81 -27.80
C GLY A 70 -8.10 -34.67 -29.16
N MET A 71 -6.78 -34.42 -29.21
CA MET A 71 -6.09 -34.05 -30.45
C MET A 71 -5.51 -35.27 -31.21
N GLY A 72 -6.40 -36.10 -31.74
CA GLY A 72 -6.07 -37.03 -32.81
C GLY A 72 -5.98 -36.30 -34.16
N ARG A 73 -4.75 -36.02 -34.62
CA ARG A 73 -4.35 -35.47 -35.94
C ARG A 73 -4.81 -34.04 -36.27
N GLU A 74 -3.91 -33.07 -36.16
CA GLU A 74 -3.86 -31.95 -37.12
C GLU A 74 -2.43 -31.59 -37.53
N VAL A 75 -2.34 -31.28 -38.82
CA VAL A 75 -1.14 -31.00 -39.61
C VAL A 75 -0.53 -29.68 -39.16
N SER A 76 0.78 -29.69 -38.88
CA SER A 76 1.56 -28.48 -38.62
C SER A 76 1.58 -27.57 -39.86
N VAL A 77 0.92 -26.41 -39.77
CA VAL A 77 1.11 -25.32 -40.72
C VAL A 77 2.14 -24.34 -40.13
N PRO A 78 3.25 -24.03 -40.82
CA PRO A 78 4.23 -23.07 -40.33
C PRO A 78 3.65 -21.65 -40.33
N CYS A 79 3.52 -21.05 -39.16
CA CYS A 79 3.16 -19.64 -39.04
C CYS A 79 4.40 -18.78 -39.27
N LYS A 80 4.38 -17.98 -40.33
CA LYS A 80 5.48 -17.09 -40.73
C LYS A 80 5.65 -15.98 -39.69
N PHE A 81 6.81 -15.92 -39.06
CA PHE A 81 7.30 -14.75 -38.36
C PHE A 81 7.26 -13.54 -39.32
N SER A 82 6.54 -12.48 -38.93
CA SER A 82 6.72 -11.15 -39.52
C SER A 82 7.47 -10.28 -38.53
N THR A 83 8.71 -9.97 -38.90
CA THR A 83 9.60 -8.98 -38.31
C THR A 83 9.27 -7.58 -38.82
N SER A 84 9.72 -6.58 -38.04
CA SER A 84 9.86 -5.14 -38.34
C SER A 84 8.60 -4.27 -38.12
N SER A 85 8.69 -3.04 -37.61
CA SER A 85 9.83 -2.13 -37.56
C SER A 85 9.78 -1.18 -36.35
N THR A 86 10.95 -1.04 -35.76
CA THR A 86 11.38 0.08 -34.90
C THR A 86 11.29 1.39 -35.68
N GLY A 87 10.55 2.35 -35.15
CA GLY A 87 10.45 3.70 -35.71
C GLY A 87 10.85 4.73 -34.66
N GLU A 88 12.15 4.90 -34.44
CA GLU A 88 12.70 6.05 -33.74
C GLU A 88 12.60 7.29 -34.65
N ARG A 89 11.98 8.35 -34.15
CA ARG A 89 12.17 9.70 -34.69
C ARG A 89 12.63 10.60 -33.55
N GLN A 90 13.94 10.85 -33.54
CA GLN A 90 14.58 11.93 -32.82
C GLN A 90 14.01 13.27 -33.32
N GLY A 91 13.41 14.03 -32.42
CA GLY A 91 13.13 15.45 -32.57
C GLY A 91 14.08 16.20 -31.64
N ASP A 92 14.96 16.98 -32.25
CA ASP A 92 15.98 17.81 -31.62
C ASP A 92 15.32 19.05 -31.01
N GLU A 93 15.06 19.01 -29.71
CA GLU A 93 14.78 20.18 -28.89
C GLU A 93 15.44 19.91 -27.53
N ALA A 94 16.43 20.72 -27.15
CA ALA A 94 17.21 20.53 -25.94
C ALA A 94 16.26 20.29 -24.75
N PRO A 95 16.15 19.07 -24.23
CA PRO A 95 15.16 18.79 -23.21
C PRO A 95 15.67 19.45 -21.93
N ALA A 96 14.80 20.23 -21.30
CA ALA A 96 14.96 20.58 -19.89
C ALA A 96 15.39 19.32 -19.13
N PRO A 97 16.37 19.41 -18.20
CA PRO A 97 16.94 18.24 -17.56
C PRO A 97 15.80 17.37 -17.04
N PRO A 98 15.76 16.07 -17.43
CA PRO A 98 14.60 15.24 -17.17
C PRO A 98 14.38 15.20 -15.67
N LEU A 99 13.29 15.82 -15.22
CA LEU A 99 12.89 15.78 -13.83
C LEU A 99 12.78 14.31 -13.44
N SER A 100 13.32 13.96 -12.27
CA SER A 100 13.19 12.59 -11.77
C SER A 100 11.70 12.21 -11.76
N GLN A 101 11.38 10.95 -12.03
CA GLN A 101 9.99 10.47 -12.04
C GLN A 101 9.26 10.82 -10.73
N LEU A 102 9.99 10.86 -9.62
CA LEU A 102 9.50 11.29 -8.31
C LEU A 102 9.11 12.77 -8.28
N GLN A 103 9.94 13.65 -8.85
CA GLN A 103 9.68 15.08 -8.92
C GLN A 103 8.49 15.42 -9.81
N LEU A 104 8.38 14.76 -10.97
CA LEU A 104 7.22 14.93 -11.86
C LEU A 104 5.91 14.51 -11.16
N GLN A 105 5.93 13.39 -10.43
CA GLN A 105 4.75 12.95 -9.66
C GLN A 105 4.41 13.91 -8.52
N PHE A 106 5.42 14.51 -7.89
CA PHE A 106 5.23 15.51 -6.84
C PHE A 106 4.57 16.77 -7.40
N GLU A 107 5.11 17.33 -8.49
CA GLU A 107 4.55 18.51 -9.16
C GLU A 107 3.13 18.25 -9.67
N ARG A 108 2.88 17.09 -10.30
CA ARG A 108 1.53 16.67 -10.71
C ARG A 108 0.55 16.63 -9.55
N ARG A 109 0.95 16.13 -8.38
CA ARG A 109 0.10 16.10 -7.19
C ARG A 109 -0.16 17.50 -6.63
N ASN A 110 0.81 18.40 -6.71
CA ASN A 110 0.62 19.78 -6.26
C ASN A 110 -0.29 20.59 -7.21
N ALA A 111 -0.29 20.25 -8.50
CA ALA A 111 -1.18 20.85 -9.50
C ALA A 111 -2.56 20.16 -9.57
N GLU A 112 -2.86 19.20 -8.68
CA GLU A 112 -4.11 18.43 -8.69
C GLU A 112 -5.31 19.35 -8.35
N PRO A 113 -6.38 19.38 -9.17
CA PRO A 113 -7.59 20.12 -8.83
C PRO A 113 -8.22 19.59 -7.54
N MET A 114 -8.81 20.48 -6.73
CA MET A 114 -9.40 20.13 -5.42
C MET A 114 -10.35 18.92 -5.46
N MET A 115 -11.14 18.78 -6.53
CA MET A 115 -12.08 17.66 -6.69
C MET A 115 -11.38 16.31 -6.88
N ILE A 116 -10.28 16.28 -7.63
CA ILE A 116 -9.53 15.05 -7.86
C ILE A 116 -8.84 14.62 -6.56
N GLU A 117 -8.23 15.57 -5.86
CA GLU A 117 -7.61 15.32 -4.55
C GLU A 117 -8.66 14.80 -3.54
N TYR A 118 -9.83 15.43 -3.51
CA TYR A 118 -10.93 15.00 -2.65
C TYR A 118 -11.31 13.54 -2.92
N GLY A 119 -11.53 13.17 -4.19
CA GLY A 119 -11.85 11.80 -4.58
C GLY A 119 -10.76 10.81 -4.15
N ARG A 120 -9.49 11.16 -4.37
CA ARG A 120 -8.34 10.33 -3.98
C ARG A 120 -8.25 10.13 -2.45
N LEU A 121 -8.42 11.19 -1.67
CA LEU A 121 -8.37 11.12 -0.21
C LEU A 121 -9.58 10.37 0.36
N TRP A 122 -10.76 10.56 -0.24
CA TRP A 122 -11.97 9.86 0.15
C TRP A 122 -11.80 8.36 -0.06
N LEU A 123 -11.33 7.95 -1.24
CA LEU A 123 -11.07 6.54 -1.53
C LEU A 123 -10.05 5.93 -0.58
N LEU A 124 -8.97 6.67 -0.26
CA LEU A 124 -7.99 6.23 0.74
C LEU A 124 -8.64 6.04 2.11
N LYS A 125 -9.46 6.98 2.57
CA LYS A 125 -10.20 6.87 3.84
C LYS A 125 -11.07 5.61 3.84
N GLU A 126 -11.82 5.34 2.78
CA GLU A 126 -12.66 4.15 2.69
C GLU A 126 -11.83 2.85 2.73
N ARG A 127 -10.71 2.81 2.00
CA ARG A 127 -9.77 1.67 2.01
C ARG A 127 -9.12 1.43 3.37
N MET A 128 -8.71 2.50 4.06
CA MET A 128 -8.18 2.42 5.42
C MET A 128 -9.26 2.03 6.46
N ASN A 129 -10.54 1.99 6.08
CA ASN A 129 -11.64 1.43 6.86
C ASN A 129 -12.01 -0.01 6.44
N GLY A 130 -11.24 -0.63 5.54
CA GLY A 130 -11.57 -1.96 4.99
C GLY A 130 -12.75 -1.97 4.02
N ARG A 131 -13.14 -0.82 3.45
CA ARG A 131 -14.19 -0.69 2.42
C ARG A 131 -13.56 -0.35 1.07
N GLN A 132 -14.34 -0.42 -0.01
CA GLN A 132 -13.87 -0.05 -1.36
C GLN A 132 -12.58 -0.81 -1.77
N LEU A 133 -12.52 -2.08 -1.38
CA LEU A 133 -11.45 -3.01 -1.74
C LEU A 133 -11.78 -3.76 -3.04
N ASP A 134 -13.04 -3.77 -3.44
CA ASP A 134 -13.49 -4.35 -4.70
C ASP A 134 -12.82 -3.62 -5.87
N GLY A 135 -12.27 -4.39 -6.81
CA GLY A 135 -11.49 -3.87 -7.93
C GLY A 135 -10.02 -3.59 -7.63
N MET A 136 -9.55 -3.73 -6.38
CA MET A 136 -8.11 -3.73 -6.10
C MET A 136 -7.49 -5.08 -6.49
N ASN A 137 -6.35 -5.04 -7.16
CA ASN A 137 -5.56 -6.24 -7.41
C ASN A 137 -4.68 -6.61 -6.19
N ASN A 138 -4.07 -7.79 -6.24
CA ASN A 138 -3.21 -8.28 -5.15
C ASN A 138 -2.05 -7.34 -4.79
N ALA A 139 -1.43 -6.69 -5.77
CA ALA A 139 -0.33 -5.76 -5.51
C ALA A 139 -0.83 -4.49 -4.81
N GLU A 140 -1.99 -3.96 -5.20
CA GLU A 140 -2.61 -2.81 -4.55
C GLU A 140 -3.05 -3.12 -3.11
N LEU A 141 -3.61 -4.31 -2.88
CA LEU A 141 -3.95 -4.78 -1.53
C LEU A 141 -2.71 -4.96 -0.67
N ALA A 142 -1.63 -5.50 -1.22
CA ALA A 142 -0.34 -5.62 -0.52
C ALA A 142 0.23 -4.25 -0.12
N LEU A 143 0.14 -3.24 -1.00
CA LEU A 143 0.55 -1.87 -0.68
C LEU A 143 -0.33 -1.24 0.41
N LEU A 144 -1.65 -1.47 0.38
CA LEU A 144 -2.56 -1.01 1.42
C LEU A 144 -2.27 -1.69 2.76
N GLN A 145 -2.06 -3.00 2.75
CA GLN A 145 -1.68 -3.78 3.93
C GLN A 145 -0.38 -3.26 4.53
N ALA A 146 0.66 -3.06 3.72
CA ALA A 146 1.93 -2.51 4.17
C ALA A 146 1.75 -1.14 4.83
N LYS A 147 0.94 -0.26 4.21
CA LYS A 147 0.63 1.06 4.77
C LYS A 147 -0.06 0.98 6.14
N ILE A 148 -1.01 0.08 6.32
CA ILE A 148 -1.69 -0.13 7.61
C ILE A 148 -0.71 -0.68 8.65
N VAL A 149 0.13 -1.65 8.28
CA VAL A 149 1.12 -2.25 9.19
C VAL A 149 2.16 -1.23 9.63
N HIS A 150 2.71 -0.45 8.69
CA HIS A 150 3.66 0.62 9.03
C HIS A 150 3.01 1.68 9.93
N GLY A 151 1.78 2.11 9.62
CA GLY A 151 1.06 3.04 10.48
C GLY A 151 0.84 2.49 11.88
N LEU A 152 0.47 1.21 12.03
CA LEU A 152 0.32 0.56 13.34
C LEU A 152 1.64 0.53 14.13
N GLN A 153 2.77 0.34 13.45
CA GLN A 153 4.08 0.40 14.09
C GLN A 153 4.42 1.82 14.56
N GLU A 154 4.26 2.83 13.69
CA GLU A 154 4.46 4.24 14.03
C GLU A 154 3.57 4.67 15.21
N LEU A 155 2.31 4.23 15.21
CA LEU A 155 1.37 4.48 16.30
C LEU A 155 1.81 3.83 17.62
N HIS A 156 2.29 2.59 17.57
CA HIS A 156 2.83 1.91 18.75
C HIS A 156 4.05 2.65 19.30
N GLU A 157 4.99 3.05 18.44
CA GLU A 157 6.15 3.84 18.83
C GLU A 157 5.72 5.17 19.47
N HIS A 158 4.79 5.90 18.84
CA HIS A 158 4.24 7.14 19.39
C HIS A 158 3.61 6.96 20.78
N MET A 159 2.81 5.90 20.97
CA MET A 159 2.12 5.65 22.24
C MET A 159 3.07 5.26 23.38
N TYR A 160 4.14 4.52 23.09
CA TYR A 160 4.96 3.89 24.14
C TYR A 160 6.40 4.41 24.21
N ALA A 161 6.88 5.18 23.24
CA ALA A 161 8.24 5.74 23.25
C ALA A 161 8.57 6.50 24.53
N PRO A 162 7.69 7.38 25.08
CA PRO A 162 8.00 8.10 26.32
C PRO A 162 8.19 7.15 27.52
N THR A 163 7.39 6.08 27.58
CA THR A 163 7.47 5.07 28.64
C THR A 163 8.73 4.23 28.49
N MET A 164 9.03 3.78 27.27
CA MET A 164 10.23 3.01 26.97
C MET A 164 11.50 3.81 27.25
N GLU A 165 11.52 5.11 26.96
CA GLU A 165 12.65 5.99 27.25
C GLU A 165 12.88 6.16 28.76
N LYS A 166 11.82 6.33 29.56
CA LYS A 166 11.92 6.38 31.03
C LYS A 166 12.49 5.08 31.60
N ILE A 167 12.02 3.93 31.13
CA ILE A 167 12.54 2.62 31.55
C ILE A 167 14.02 2.47 31.14
N ALA A 168 14.38 2.83 29.91
CA ALA A 168 15.75 2.77 29.42
C ALA A 168 16.69 3.70 30.21
N LYS A 169 16.24 4.91 30.57
CA LYS A 169 16.99 5.82 31.46
C LYS A 169 17.20 5.18 32.83
N LYS A 170 16.15 4.66 33.48
CA LYS A 170 16.25 4.00 34.79
C LYS A 170 17.22 2.81 34.77
N ARG A 171 17.17 1.97 33.72
CA ARG A 171 18.13 0.87 33.52
C ARG A 171 19.57 1.35 33.40
N ARG A 172 19.82 2.44 32.65
CA ARG A 172 21.15 3.04 32.53
C ARG A 172 21.68 3.57 33.87
N TYR A 173 20.83 4.19 34.69
CA TYR A 173 21.22 4.60 36.04
C TYR A 173 21.60 3.41 36.92
N LEU A 174 20.76 2.37 36.98
CA LEU A 174 21.01 1.18 37.80
C LEU A 174 22.28 0.42 37.39
N LEU A 175 22.59 0.33 36.09
CA LEU A 175 23.84 -0.29 35.61
C LEU A 175 25.08 0.55 35.93
N ARG A 176 24.93 1.87 36.10
CA ARG A 176 26.03 2.78 36.46
C ARG A 176 26.36 2.77 37.95
N GLU A 177 25.39 2.40 38.78
CA GLU A 177 25.54 2.32 40.24
C GLU A 177 26.00 0.95 40.76
N VAL A 178 26.32 -0.02 39.90
CA VAL A 178 26.97 -1.26 40.34
C VAL A 178 28.42 -0.92 40.72
N PRO A 179 28.78 -0.82 42.02
CA PRO A 179 30.15 -0.53 42.41
C PRO A 179 30.96 -1.80 42.12
N GLY A 180 32.15 -1.63 41.55
CA GLY A 180 33.09 -2.73 41.37
C GLY A 180 33.26 -3.49 42.68
N ARG A 181 33.00 -4.80 42.64
CA ARG A 181 33.33 -5.71 43.73
C ARG A 181 34.83 -5.57 43.97
N SER A 182 35.18 -4.98 45.12
CA SER A 182 36.51 -5.04 45.71
C SER A 182 36.87 -6.48 46.05
#